data_AF-A0AAE0A935-F1
#
_entry.id   AF-A0AAE0A935-F1
#
_cell.length_a   1.000
_cell.length_b   1.000
_cell.length_c   1.000
_cell.angle_alpha   90.00
_cell.angle_beta   90.00
_cell.angle_gamma   90.00
#
_symmetry.space_group_name_H-M   'P 1'
#
loop_
_entity.id
_entity.type
_entity.pdbx_description
1 polymer ?
#
loop_
_entity_poly.entity_id
_entity_poly.type
_entity_poly.pdbx_seq_one_letter_code
_entity_poly.pdbx_strand_id
1 'polypeptide(L)' 'MKEKLYQLRALVPNITKMDKASIVGDAVLYVQNLQGQARKLKAEIASLESSVLTDHDPLAR' A
#
# COMPACT_ATOMS: atom_id res chain seq x y z
N MET A 1 -5.84 -12.77 23.93
CA MET A 1 -5.68 -13.33 22.56
C MET A 1 -6.85 -13.00 21.63
N LYS A 2 -8.11 -13.07 22.09
CA LYS A 2 -9.29 -12.68 21.28
C LYS A 2 -9.29 -11.19 20.89
N GLU A 3 -8.87 -10.30 21.80
CA GLU A 3 -8.91 -8.85 21.58
C GLU A 3 -7.99 -8.36 20.45
N LYS A 4 -6.75 -8.87 20.39
CA LYS A 4 -5.81 -8.55 19.29
C LYS A 4 -6.34 -8.99 17.92
N LEU A 5 -7.07 -10.11 17.85
CA LEU A 5 -7.70 -10.59 16.62
C LEU A 5 -8.86 -9.67 16.19
N TYR A 6 -9.66 -9.19 17.13
CA TYR A 6 -10.74 -8.23 16.84
C TYR A 6 -10.19 -6.87 16.40
N GLN A 7 -9.11 -6.39 17.01
CA GLN A 7 -8.41 -5.18 16.57
C GLN A 7 -7.87 -5.33 15.14
N LEU A 8 -7.23 -6.47 14.84
CA LEU A 8 -6.73 -6.75 13.50
C LEU A 8 -7.87 -6.76 12.47
N ARG A 9 -9.02 -7.34 12.83
CA ARG A 9 -10.23 -7.32 11.97
C ARG A 9 -10.77 -5.91 11.70
N ALA A 10 -10.70 -5.00 12.67
CA ALA A 10 -11.16 -3.63 12.45
C ALA A 10 -10.29 -2.86 11.44
N LEU A 11 -9.02 -3.25 11.31
CA LEU A 11 -8.04 -2.58 10.44
C LEU A 11 -7.92 -3.21 9.05
N VAL A 12 -8.33 -4.47 8.91
CA VAL A 12 -8.22 -5.23 7.65
C VAL A 12 -9.59 -5.28 6.96
N PRO A 13 -9.75 -4.66 5.78
CA PRO A 13 -11.00 -4.70 5.04
C PRO A 13 -11.29 -6.13 4.54
N ASN A 14 -12.56 -6.52 4.59
CA ASN A 14 -13.09 -7.77 4.02
C ASN A 14 -12.44 -9.07 4.56
N ILE A 15 -12.43 -9.26 5.88
CA ILE A 15 -12.08 -10.57 6.47
C ILE A 15 -13.05 -11.65 5.99
N THR A 16 -12.50 -12.68 5.36
CA THR A 16 -13.24 -13.74 4.66
C THR A 16 -13.79 -14.80 5.61
N LYS A 17 -13.04 -15.18 6.65
CA LYS A 17 -13.47 -16.15 7.68
C LYS A 17 -12.95 -15.74 9.07
N MET A 18 -13.70 -16.13 10.10
CA MET A 18 -13.42 -15.75 11.50
C MET A 18 -12.42 -16.68 12.22
N ASP A 19 -11.93 -17.73 11.57
CA ASP A 19 -10.89 -18.56 12.15
C ASP A 19 -9.54 -17.81 12.16
N LYS A 20 -8.66 -18.18 13.10
CA LYS A 20 -7.40 -17.45 13.33
C LYS A 20 -6.50 -17.44 12.10
N ALA A 21 -6.45 -18.54 11.35
CA ALA A 21 -5.56 -18.66 10.19
C ALA A 21 -6.02 -17.73 9.07
N SER A 22 -7.33 -17.71 8.78
CA SER A 22 -7.91 -16.82 7.78
C SER A 22 -7.74 -15.35 8.15
N ILE A 23 -7.97 -14.95 9.42
CA ILE A 23 -7.76 -13.56 9.86
C ILE A 23 -6.32 -13.09 9.63
N VAL A 24 -5.34 -13.93 9.97
CA VAL A 24 -3.92 -13.60 9.77
C VAL A 24 -3.57 -13.59 8.28
N GLY A 25 -4.08 -14.54 7.50
CA GLY A 25 -3.87 -14.61 6.05
C GLY A 25 -4.39 -13.35 5.34
N ASP A 26 -5.62 -12.95 5.64
CA ASP A 26 -6.24 -11.75 5.07
C ASP A 26 -5.46 -10.48 5.46
N ALA A 27 -4.97 -10.40 6.71
CA ALA A 27 -4.15 -9.29 7.17
C ALA A 27 -2.81 -9.19 6.44
N VAL A 28 -2.12 -10.31 6.23
CA VAL A 28 -0.85 -10.36 5.48
C VAL A 28 -1.07 -9.93 4.04
N LEU A 29 -2.13 -10.44 3.39
CA LEU A 29 -2.46 -10.07 2.02
C LEU A 29 -2.74 -8.57 1.89
N TYR A 30 -3.48 -8.00 2.85
CA TYR A 30 -3.77 -6.56 2.85
C TYR A 30 -2.50 -5.71 2.97
N VAL A 31 -1.58 -6.08 3.87
CA VAL A 31 -0.28 -5.38 4.00
C VAL A 31 0.52 -5.46 2.71
N GLN A 32 0.59 -6.63 2.07
CA GLN A 32 1.29 -6.79 0.80
C GLN A 32 0.72 -5.90 -0.31
N ASN A 33 -0.61 -5.80 -0.38
CA ASN A 33 -1.29 -4.90 -1.32
C ASN A 33 -0.95 -3.42 -1.04
N LEU A 34 -1.02 -2.99 0.22
CA LEU A 34 -0.65 -1.62 0.61
C LEU A 34 0.81 -1.29 0.26
N GLN A 35 1.73 -2.22 0.50
CA GLN A 35 3.13 -2.05 0.10
C GLN A 35 3.30 -1.93 -1.43
N GLY A 36 2.51 -2.69 -2.20
CA GLY A 36 2.48 -2.60 -3.66
C GLY A 36 2.00 -1.22 -4.14
N GLN A 37 0.89 -0.74 -3.58
CA GLN A 37 0.34 0.58 -3.87
C GLN A 37 1.33 1.70 -3.51
N ALA A 38 1.98 1.61 -2.33
CA ALA A 38 2.98 2.58 -1.91
C ALA A 38 4.19 2.63 -2.86
N ARG A 39 4.67 1.47 -3.35
CA ARG A 39 5.75 1.43 -4.35
C ARG A 39 5.32 2.06 -5.67
N LYS A 40 4.11 1.75 -6.15
CA LYS A 40 3.57 2.31 -7.39
C LYS A 40 3.47 3.84 -7.31
N LEU A 41 2.88 4.36 -6.24
CA LEU A 41 2.74 5.80 -6.02
C LEU A 41 4.11 6.50 -5.95
N LYS A 42 5.09 5.93 -5.25
CA LYS A 42 6.45 6.47 -5.22
C LYS A 42 7.10 6.54 -6.60
N ALA A 43 6.91 5.50 -7.43
CA ALA A 43 7.43 5.49 -8.79
C ALA A 43 6.74 6.55 -9.67
N GLU A 44 5.43 6.72 -9.53
CA GLU A 44 4.65 7.74 -10.23
C GLU A 44 5.09 9.15 -9.84
N ILE A 45 5.28 9.42 -8.55
CA ILE A 45 5.82 10.70 -8.05
C ILE A 45 7.21 10.98 -8.66
N ALA A 46 8.13 10.01 -8.57
CA ALA A 46 9.49 10.18 -9.12
C ALA A 46 9.47 10.43 -10.65
N SER A 47 8.59 9.76 -11.38
CA SER A 47 8.40 10.00 -12.82
C SER A 47 7.91 11.42 -13.09
N LEU A 48 6.90 11.88 -12.34
CA LEU A 48 6.35 13.22 -12.50
C LEU A 48 7.37 14.30 -12.16
N GLU A 49 8.12 14.12 -11.06
CA GLU A 49 9.20 15.03 -10.67
C GLU A 49 10.29 15.10 -11.76
N SER A 50 10.66 13.98 -12.37
CA SER A 50 11.64 13.96 -13.47
C SER A 50 11.16 14.73 -14.70
N SER A 51 9.87 14.60 -15.06
CA SER A 51 9.28 15.32 -16.19
C SER A 51 9.19 16.83 -15.94
N VAL A 52 8.87 17.24 -14.71
CA VAL A 52 8.85 18.66 -14.33
C VAL A 52 10.23 19.30 -14.42
N LEU A 53 11.30 18.57 -14.07
CA LEU A 53 12.67 19.09 -14.17
C LEU A 53 13.14 19.27 -15.63
N THR A 54 12.66 18.45 -16.56
CA THR A 54 13.03 18.56 -17.99
C THR A 54 12.31 19.69 -18.73
N ASP A 55 11.09 20.07 -18.30
CA ASP A 55 10.31 21.11 -18.99
C ASP A 55 10.71 22.54 -18.59
N HIS A 56 11.47 22.72 -17.49
CA HIS A 56 11.79 24.04 -16.94
C HIS A 56 13.27 24.43 -17.05
N ASP A 57 14.08 23.74 -17.86
CA ASP A 57 15.45 24.15 -18.17
C ASP A 57 15.49 25.06 -19.43
N PRO A 58 15.67 26.39 -19.29
CA PRO A 58 15.78 27.30 -20.43
C PRO A 58 17.08 27.12 -21.25
N LEU A 59 18.02 26.27 -20.81
CA LEU A 59 19.31 26.02 -21.47
C LEU A 59 19.38 24.67 -22.20
N ALA A 60 18.32 23.85 -22.19
CA ALA A 60 18.30 22.54 -22.85
C ALA A 60 17.93 22.58 -24.35
N ARG A 61 17.96 23.75 -25.01
CA ARG A 61 17.72 23.92 -26.46
C ARG A 61 18.97 24.33 -27.22
#